data_AF-A0A8J3ID63-F1
#
_entry.id   AF-A0A8J3ID63-F1
#
_cell.length_a   1.000
_cell.length_b   1.000
_cell.length_c   1.000
_cell.angle_alpha   90.00
_cell.angle_beta   90.00
_cell.angle_gamma   90.00
#
_symmetry.space_group_name_H-M   'P 1'
#
loop_
_entity.id
_entity.type
_entity.pdbx_description
1 polymer ?
#
loop_
_entity_poly.entity_id
_entity_poly.type
_entity_poly.pdbx_seq_one_letter_code
_entity_poly.pdbx_strand_id
1 'polypeptide(L)'
;MVARAAGQIMALDAASVVSAVTVPTLLIWGSEDDLVPLSLGRQLHASLSGSYLLVLKGSNHFSMFDQPSAFNNALLAFLEGDDMGELYAQDPTRPLQNAE
;
A
#
# COMPACT_ATOMS: atom_id res chain seq x y z
N MET A 1 11.06 20.88 -11.52
CA MET A 1 10.94 20.38 -10.13
C MET A 1 10.65 18.88 -10.11
N VAL A 2 9.64 18.40 -10.84
CA VAL A 2 9.25 16.97 -10.90
C VAL A 2 10.36 16.02 -11.36
N ALA A 3 11.11 16.38 -12.42
CA ALA A 3 12.19 15.53 -12.96
C ALA A 3 13.36 15.28 -11.99
N ARG A 4 13.63 16.22 -11.07
CA ARG A 4 14.69 16.06 -10.06
C ARG A 4 14.27 15.10 -8.95
N ALA A 5 13.01 15.17 -8.51
CA ALA A 5 12.45 14.23 -7.53
C ALA A 5 12.41 12.80 -8.10
N ALA A 6 11.96 12.63 -9.35
CA ALA A 6 11.99 11.33 -10.04
C ALA A 6 13.40 10.74 -10.14
N GLY A 7 14.40 11.56 -10.50
CA GLY A 7 15.80 11.12 -10.57
C GLY A 7 16.40 10.69 -9.23
N GLN A 8 15.98 11.28 -8.10
CA GLN A 8 16.41 10.86 -6.77
C GLN A 8 15.68 9.61 -6.28
N ILE A 9 14.41 9.43 -6.66
CA ILE A 9 13.65 8.20 -6.39
C ILE A 9 14.28 6.99 -7.11
N MET A 10 14.74 7.17 -8.34
CA MET A 10 15.43 6.10 -9.10
C MET A 10 16.84 5.80 -8.61
N ALA A 11 17.48 6.73 -7.89
CA ALA A 11 18.84 6.57 -7.36
C ALA A 11 18.88 5.94 -5.96
N LEU A 12 17.74 5.78 -5.30
CA LEU A 12 17.64 5.02 -4.05
C LEU A 12 17.79 3.54 -4.36
N ASP A 13 18.72 2.88 -3.67
CA ASP A 13 18.66 1.43 -3.52
C ASP A 13 17.51 1.07 -2.57
N ALA A 14 16.29 1.22 -3.08
CA ALA A 14 15.07 0.97 -2.34
C ALA A 14 15.01 -0.49 -1.87
N ALA A 15 15.61 -1.41 -2.62
CA ALA A 15 15.62 -2.84 -2.26
C ALA A 15 16.36 -3.10 -0.94
N SER A 16 17.55 -2.54 -0.74
CA SER A 16 18.29 -2.73 0.51
C SER A 16 17.61 -2.05 1.70
N VAL A 17 17.08 -0.84 1.51
CA VAL A 17 16.35 -0.11 2.55
C VAL A 17 15.08 -0.85 2.98
N VAL A 18 14.31 -1.36 2.01
CA VAL A 18 13.09 -2.13 2.25
C VAL A 18 13.38 -3.38 3.06
N SER A 19 14.43 -4.13 2.72
CA SER A 19 14.79 -5.37 3.44
C SER A 19 15.17 -5.16 4.91
N ALA A 20 15.53 -3.94 5.30
CA ALA A 20 15.90 -3.60 6.67
C ALA A 20 14.70 -3.19 7.55
N VAL A 21 13.51 -2.99 6.97
CA VAL A 21 12.31 -2.63 7.71
C VAL A 21 11.75 -3.87 8.40
N THR A 22 11.66 -3.80 9.74
CA THR A 22 11.20 -4.91 10.59
C THR A 22 9.95 -4.59 11.41
N VAL A 23 9.47 -3.35 11.34
CA VAL A 23 8.24 -2.90 12.03
C VAL A 23 7.00 -3.21 11.18
N PRO A 24 5.82 -3.37 11.80
CA PRO A 24 4.56 -3.49 11.08
C PRO A 24 4.42 -2.35 10.06
N THR A 25 4.01 -2.69 8.83
CA THR A 25 3.93 -1.72 7.73
C THR A 25 2.65 -1.94 6.94
N LEU A 26 1.83 -0.91 6.77
CA LEU A 26 0.65 -0.95 5.91
C LEU A 26 0.98 -0.33 4.54
N LEU A 27 0.73 -1.09 3.47
CA LEU A 27 0.74 -0.63 2.09
C LEU A 27 -0.72 -0.48 1.62
N ILE A 28 -1.09 0.66 1.04
CA ILE A 28 -2.41 0.88 0.44
C ILE A 28 -2.21 1.23 -1.03
N TRP A 29 -2.87 0.49 -1.93
CA TRP A 29 -2.63 0.58 -3.37
C TRP A 29 -3.93 0.61 -4.17
N GLY A 30 -4.00 1.44 -5.21
CA GLY A 30 -5.09 1.40 -6.17
C GLY A 30 -4.93 0.25 -7.18
N SER A 31 -6.00 -0.48 -7.52
CA SER A 31 -5.90 -1.56 -8.52
C SER A 31 -5.64 -1.06 -9.94
N GLU A 32 -5.91 0.22 -10.21
CA GLU A 32 -5.79 0.88 -11.52
C GLU A 32 -4.68 1.94 -11.51
N ASP A 33 -3.67 1.77 -10.65
CA ASP A 33 -2.51 2.67 -10.62
C ASP A 33 -1.61 2.48 -11.85
N ASP A 34 -1.79 3.34 -12.85
CA ASP A 34 -0.96 3.38 -14.06
C ASP A 34 0.41 4.07 -13.85
N LEU A 35 0.58 4.84 -12.76
CA LEU A 35 1.84 5.55 -12.48
C LEU A 35 2.84 4.64 -11.77
N VAL A 36 2.36 3.86 -10.79
CA VAL A 36 3.14 2.86 -10.06
C VAL A 36 2.32 1.56 -10.00
N PRO A 37 2.49 0.66 -10.98
CA PRO A 37 1.65 -0.53 -11.12
C PRO A 37 1.57 -1.39 -9.85
N LEU A 38 0.39 -1.96 -9.59
CA LEU A 38 0.12 -2.84 -8.43
C LEU A 38 1.12 -4.01 -8.31
N SER A 39 1.72 -4.46 -9.41
CA SER A 39 2.76 -5.49 -9.38
C SER A 39 3.97 -5.08 -8.51
N LEU A 40 4.35 -3.80 -8.50
CA LEU A 40 5.40 -3.27 -7.63
C LEU A 40 4.97 -3.28 -6.16
N GLY A 41 3.72 -2.91 -5.85
CA GLY A 41 3.16 -3.02 -4.50
C GLY A 41 3.17 -4.46 -3.97
N ARG A 42 2.85 -5.45 -4.83
CA ARG A 42 2.94 -6.88 -4.48
C ARG A 42 4.39 -7.35 -4.26
N GLN A 43 5.34 -6.89 -5.07
CA GLN A 43 6.77 -7.18 -4.87
C GLN A 43 7.29 -6.57 -3.57
N LEU A 44 6.86 -5.35 -3.26
CA LEU A 44 7.22 -4.66 -2.02
C LEU A 44 6.68 -5.41 -0.80
N HIS A 45 5.40 -5.80 -0.84
CA HIS A 45 4.78 -6.63 0.20
C HIS A 45 5.54 -7.94 0.43
N ALA A 46 5.91 -8.64 -0.65
CA ALA A 46 6.69 -9.87 -0.56
C ALA A 46 8.10 -9.67 0.03
N SER A 47 8.65 -8.45 -0.08
CA SER A 47 9.98 -8.10 0.44
C SER A 47 9.96 -7.57 1.87
N LEU A 48 8.81 -7.06 2.34
CA LEU A 48 8.62 -6.53 3.69
C LEU A 48 8.00 -7.60 4.60
N SER A 49 8.83 -8.23 5.43
CA SER A 49 8.34 -9.15 6.47
C SER A 49 7.44 -8.41 7.46
N GLY A 50 6.22 -8.89 7.67
CA GLY A 50 5.25 -8.26 8.58
C GLY A 50 4.50 -7.07 7.99
N SER A 51 4.54 -6.90 6.67
CA SER A 51 3.68 -5.91 6.00
C SER A 51 2.26 -6.43 5.76
N TYR A 52 1.34 -5.49 5.63
CA TYR A 52 -0.01 -5.69 5.11
C TYR A 52 -0.11 -4.95 3.77
N LEU A 53 -0.81 -5.54 2.81
CA LEU A 53 -1.14 -4.87 1.54
C LEU A 53 -2.65 -4.78 1.44
N LEU A 54 -3.19 -3.57 1.31
CA LEU A 54 -4.58 -3.32 1.00
C LEU A 54 -4.68 -2.85 -0.46
N VAL A 55 -5.51 -3.53 -1.26
CA VAL A 55 -5.82 -3.12 -2.63
C VAL A 55 -7.21 -2.49 -2.69
N LEU A 56 -7.30 -1.23 -3.13
CA LEU A 56 -8.55 -0.53 -3.37
C LEU A 56 -8.97 -0.72 -4.83
N LYS A 57 -10.01 -1.52 -5.06
CA LYS A 57 -10.49 -1.83 -6.42
C LYS A 57 -11.07 -0.58 -7.07
N GLY A 58 -10.66 -0.28 -8.30
CA GLY A 58 -11.14 0.88 -9.05
C GLY A 58 -10.49 2.21 -8.66
N SER A 59 -9.52 2.19 -7.72
CA SER A 59 -8.71 3.37 -7.42
C SER A 59 -7.45 3.42 -8.29
N ASN A 60 -7.06 4.63 -8.66
CA ASN A 60 -5.81 4.96 -9.35
C ASN A 60 -4.69 5.21 -8.32
N HIS A 61 -3.61 5.84 -8.78
CA HIS A 61 -2.46 6.22 -7.97
C HIS A 61 -2.82 7.00 -6.70
N PHE A 62 -3.78 7.91 -6.82
CA PHE A 62 -4.22 8.77 -5.74
C PHE A 62 -5.37 8.13 -4.95
N SER A 63 -5.14 6.92 -4.45
CA SER A 63 -6.15 6.08 -3.79
C SER A 63 -6.86 6.74 -2.59
N MET A 64 -6.18 7.63 -1.88
CA MET A 64 -6.74 8.45 -0.80
C MET A 64 -7.77 9.49 -1.26
N PHE A 65 -7.71 9.93 -2.52
CA PHE A 65 -8.70 10.83 -3.11
C PHE A 65 -9.82 10.06 -3.79
N ASP A 66 -9.52 8.93 -4.43
CA ASP A 66 -10.52 8.11 -5.11
C ASP A 66 -11.45 7.39 -4.14
N GLN A 67 -10.91 6.87 -3.02
CA GLN A 67 -11.66 6.13 -2.01
C GLN A 67 -11.28 6.56 -0.59
N PRO A 68 -11.59 7.81 -0.20
CA PRO A 68 -11.15 8.40 1.06
C PRO A 68 -11.64 7.63 2.29
N SER A 69 -12.88 7.13 2.28
CA SER A 69 -13.44 6.36 3.41
C SER A 69 -12.68 5.05 3.64
N ALA A 70 -12.49 4.25 2.59
CA ALA A 70 -11.76 2.99 2.70
C ALA A 70 -10.30 3.20 3.08
N PHE A 71 -9.65 4.21 2.50
CA PHE A 71 -8.28 4.60 2.84
C PHE A 71 -8.15 5.02 4.32
N ASN A 72 -9.00 5.94 4.79
CA ASN A 72 -8.92 6.47 6.15
C ASN A 72 -9.25 5.41 7.20
N ASN A 73 -10.24 4.54 6.95
CA ASN A 73 -10.57 3.44 7.86
C ASN A 73 -9.38 2.49 8.03
N ALA A 74 -8.74 2.09 6.93
CA ALA A 74 -7.56 1.24 6.95
C ALA A 74 -6.37 1.89 7.67
N LEU A 75 -6.15 3.19 7.41
CA LEU A 75 -5.09 3.96 8.06
C LEU A 75 -5.31 4.05 9.57
N LEU A 76 -6.52 4.40 10.02
CA LEU A 76 -6.84 4.57 11.43
C LEU A 76 -6.75 3.23 12.18
N ALA A 77 -7.33 2.15 11.66
CA ALA A 77 -7.23 0.83 12.27
C ALA A 77 -5.77 0.39 12.47
N PHE A 78 -4.91 0.63 11.48
CA PHE A 78 -3.48 0.33 11.58
C PHE A 78 -2.77 1.16 12.66
N LEU A 79 -3.12 2.44 12.79
CA LEU A 79 -2.52 3.33 13.80
C LEU A 79 -3.02 3.04 15.22
N GLU A 80 -4.24 2.54 15.36
CA GLU A 80 -4.82 2.11 16.65
C GLU A 80 -4.24 0.76 17.13
N GLY A 81 -3.51 0.06 16.26
CA GLY A 81 -2.85 -1.20 16.57
C GLY A 81 -3.78 -2.40 16.47
N ASP A 82 -4.88 -2.26 15.72
CA ASP A 82 -5.82 -3.35 15.47
C ASP A 82 -5.13 -4.51 14.74
N ASP A 83 -5.63 -5.73 14.97
CA ASP A 83 -5.23 -6.88 14.16
C ASP A 83 -5.77 -6.71 12.74
N MET A 84 -4.93 -6.16 11.86
CA MET A 84 -5.24 -6.02 10.44
C MET A 84 -5.55 -7.37 9.79
N GLY A 85 -5.03 -8.48 10.35
CA GLY A 85 -5.33 -9.84 9.93
C GLY A 85 -6.80 -10.24 10.17
N GLU A 86 -7.46 -9.73 11.21
CA GLU A 86 -8.90 -9.92 11.42
C GLU A 86 -9.74 -8.99 10.51
N LEU A 87 -9.31 -7.74 10.31
CA LEU A 87 -9.94 -6.79 9.37
C LEU A 87 -9.86 -7.26 7.90
N TYR A 88 -8.83 -8.04 7.55
CA TYR A 88 -8.58 -8.52 6.19
C TYR A 88 -8.54 -10.06 6.07
N ALA A 89 -9.15 -10.79 7.02
CA ALA A 89 -9.08 -12.27 7.17
C ALA A 89 -9.53 -13.09 5.93
N GLN A 90 -9.97 -12.44 4.87
CA GLN A 90 -10.41 -13.04 3.60
C GLN A 90 -9.32 -13.06 2.51
N ASP A 91 -8.10 -12.59 2.80
CA ASP A 91 -6.89 -12.41 1.95
C ASP A 91 -6.52 -10.92 1.91
N PRO A 92 -5.38 -10.48 2.50
CA PRO A 92 -4.98 -9.07 2.47
C PRO A 92 -4.81 -8.58 1.02
N THR A 93 -4.39 -9.45 0.11
CA THR A 93 -4.18 -9.10 -1.28
C THR A 93 -5.47 -9.01 -2.11
N ARG A 94 -6.61 -9.38 -1.52
CA ARG A 94 -7.92 -9.32 -2.14
C ARG A 94 -8.45 -7.90 -2.02
N PRO A 95 -8.90 -7.30 -3.13
CA PRO A 95 -9.40 -5.94 -3.08
C PRO A 95 -10.62 -5.82 -2.17
N LEU A 96 -10.67 -4.78 -1.33
CA LEU A 96 -11.90 -4.44 -0.62
C LEU A 96 -12.98 -4.16 -1.66
N GLN A 97 -14.09 -4.89 -1.58
CA GLN A 97 -15.30 -4.52 -2.32
C GLN A 97 -15.88 -3.30 -1.61
N ASN A 98 -16.08 -2.23 -2.36
CA ASN A 98 -16.55 -0.91 -1.94
C ASN A 98 -17.39 -1.00 -0.65
N ALA A 99 -16.88 -0.41 0.43
CA ALA A 99 -17.71 -0.12 1.60
C ALA A 99 -18.71 0.96 1.17
N GLU A 100 -19.97 0.57 1.01
CA GLU A 100 -21.10 1.47 0.77
C GLU A 100 -21.24 2.54 1.87
#